data_AF-A0A3R5Q176-F1
#
_entry.id   AF-A0A3R5Q176-F1
#
_cell.length_a   1.000
_cell.length_b   1.000
_cell.length_c   1.000
_cell.angle_alpha   90.00
_cell.angle_beta   90.00
_cell.angle_gamma   90.00
#
_symmetry.space_group_name_H-M   'P 1'
#
loop_
_entity.id
_entity.type
_entity.pdbx_description
1 polymer ?
#
loop_
_entity_poly.entity_id
_entity_poly.type
_entity_poly.pdbx_seq_one_letter_code
_entity_poly.pdbx_strand_id
1 'polypeptide(L)'
;MPLLPAFEGEIGKSGIEPLNYITFCGLRTHTELNGKLVSELVYVHSKLMIVDDDTVIMGSANINDRSMLGDRDSEIAVMFQDIHKHKVKMNGVEHMAGKFASSMRKNLFRKCDMTANEKLSFKKQRKMIQTTAGLDHGTTFNKDENPYCIETHRDR
;
A
#
# COMPACT_ATOMS: atom_id res chain seq x y z
N MET A 1 -18.55 -9.80 -7.04
CA MET A 1 -18.28 -10.31 -5.69
C MET A 1 -19.04 -9.41 -4.72
N PRO A 2 -19.84 -9.94 -3.78
CA PRO A 2 -20.51 -9.08 -2.81
C PRO A 2 -19.46 -8.31 -1.99
N LEU A 3 -19.77 -7.07 -1.64
CA LEU A 3 -18.93 -6.25 -0.77
C LEU A 3 -18.73 -6.99 0.56
N LEU A 4 -17.59 -6.82 1.22
CA LEU A 4 -17.40 -7.33 2.58
C LEU A 4 -18.58 -6.86 3.47
N PRO A 5 -19.08 -7.66 4.43
CA PRO A 5 -20.25 -7.31 5.25
C PRO A 5 -20.19 -5.91 5.91
N ALA A 6 -19.00 -5.38 6.13
CA ALA A 6 -18.76 -4.03 6.65
C ALA A 6 -19.24 -2.89 5.72
N PHE A 7 -19.53 -3.16 4.45
CA PHE A 7 -19.96 -2.18 3.45
C PHE A 7 -21.45 -2.28 3.08
N GLU A 8 -22.18 -3.24 3.67
CA GLU A 8 -23.62 -3.42 3.46
C GLU A 8 -24.49 -2.46 4.30
N GLY A 9 -23.87 -1.44 4.92
CA GLY A 9 -24.53 -0.39 5.69
C GLY A 9 -25.17 0.71 4.84
N GLU A 10 -25.42 1.88 5.44
CA GLU A 10 -26.11 3.02 4.80
C GLU A 10 -25.48 3.46 3.46
N ILE A 11 -24.17 3.31 3.32
CA ILE A 11 -23.41 3.64 2.09
C ILE A 11 -23.84 2.78 0.89
N GLY A 12 -24.21 1.51 1.12
CA GLY A 12 -24.72 0.64 0.05
C GLY A 12 -26.07 1.11 -0.49
N LYS A 13 -26.85 1.84 0.31
CA LYS A 13 -28.18 2.36 -0.07
C LYS A 13 -28.10 3.73 -0.75
N SER A 14 -27.01 4.46 -0.62
CA SER A 14 -26.83 5.80 -1.19
C SER A 14 -26.27 5.80 -2.62
N GLY A 15 -26.06 4.63 -3.23
CA GLY A 15 -25.45 4.50 -4.56
C GLY A 15 -23.96 4.86 -4.61
N ILE A 16 -23.31 4.98 -3.45
CA ILE A 16 -21.89 5.27 -3.34
C ILE A 16 -21.13 3.95 -3.46
N GLU A 17 -20.14 3.90 -4.35
CA GLU A 17 -19.21 2.77 -4.42
C GLU A 17 -18.09 2.97 -3.38
N PRO A 18 -18.04 2.19 -2.28
CA PRO A 18 -17.10 2.43 -1.18
C PRO A 18 -15.63 2.31 -1.61
N LEU A 19 -15.37 1.47 -2.62
CA LEU A 19 -14.03 1.24 -3.14
C LEU A 19 -13.43 2.43 -3.90
N ASN A 20 -14.21 3.50 -4.14
CA ASN A 20 -13.69 4.79 -4.61
C ASN A 20 -13.10 5.64 -3.48
N TYR A 21 -13.30 5.25 -2.22
CA TYR A 21 -12.89 6.01 -1.04
C TYR A 21 -11.90 5.25 -0.17
N ILE A 22 -11.92 3.91 -0.18
CA ILE A 22 -11.03 3.08 0.62
C ILE A 22 -10.56 1.85 -0.15
N THR A 23 -9.26 1.57 -0.03
CA THR A 23 -8.62 0.38 -0.59
C THR A 23 -7.78 -0.29 0.48
N PHE A 24 -7.92 -1.61 0.62
CA PHE A 24 -7.08 -2.42 1.48
C PHE A 24 -6.05 -3.17 0.64
N CYS A 25 -4.79 -3.07 1.04
CA CYS A 25 -3.64 -3.60 0.32
C CYS A 25 -2.74 -4.42 1.25
N GLY A 26 -2.22 -5.53 0.73
CA GLY A 26 -1.08 -6.26 1.30
C GLY A 26 0.17 -6.09 0.45
N LEU A 27 1.33 -6.45 1.00
CA LEU A 27 2.59 -6.48 0.26
C LEU A 27 3.08 -7.93 0.13
N ARG A 28 3.58 -8.26 -1.06
CA ARG A 28 4.17 -9.56 -1.39
C ARG A 28 5.44 -9.36 -2.21
N THR A 29 6.37 -10.29 -2.09
CA THR A 29 7.55 -10.35 -2.94
C THR A 29 7.74 -11.76 -3.51
N HIS A 30 8.69 -11.90 -4.43
CA HIS A 30 9.01 -13.16 -5.07
C HIS A 30 10.51 -13.21 -5.39
N THR A 31 11.04 -14.43 -5.46
CA THR A 31 12.43 -14.68 -5.83
C THR A 31 12.58 -16.10 -6.38
N GLU A 32 13.75 -16.42 -6.91
CA GLU A 32 14.10 -17.78 -7.32
C GLU A 32 14.89 -18.45 -6.20
N LEU A 33 14.45 -19.64 -5.77
CA LEU A 33 15.13 -20.47 -4.79
C LEU A 33 15.29 -21.87 -5.39
N ASN A 34 16.54 -22.31 -5.57
CA ASN A 34 16.89 -23.61 -6.15
C ASN A 34 16.23 -23.89 -7.52
N GLY A 35 16.26 -22.92 -8.44
CA GLY A 35 15.64 -23.07 -9.76
C GLY A 35 14.11 -22.94 -9.77
N LYS A 36 13.47 -22.68 -8.62
CA LYS A 36 12.02 -22.57 -8.48
C LYS A 36 11.62 -21.16 -8.04
N LEU A 37 10.64 -20.59 -8.72
CA LEU A 37 10.03 -19.34 -8.31
C LEU A 37 9.23 -19.54 -7.02
N VAL A 38 9.55 -18.74 -6.00
CA VAL A 38 8.86 -18.71 -4.71
C VAL A 38 8.34 -17.30 -4.44
N SER A 39 7.26 -17.20 -3.67
CA SER A 39 6.69 -15.92 -3.26
C SER A 39 6.32 -15.93 -1.78
N GLU A 40 6.55 -14.81 -1.11
CA GLU A 40 6.30 -14.65 0.32
C GLU A 40 5.67 -13.29 0.63
N LEU A 41 4.86 -13.24 1.68
CA LEU A 41 4.28 -12.00 2.18
C LEU A 41 5.37 -11.10 2.78
N VAL A 42 5.27 -9.81 2.53
CA VAL A 42 6.11 -8.80 3.19
C VAL A 42 5.36 -8.33 4.43
N TYR A 43 5.93 -8.62 5.59
CA TYR A 43 5.30 -8.28 6.86
C TYR A 43 5.32 -6.76 7.11
N VAL A 44 4.14 -6.14 7.03
CA VAL A 44 3.97 -4.71 7.29
C VAL A 44 3.92 -4.46 8.80
N HIS A 45 5.07 -4.16 9.38
CA HIS A 45 5.19 -3.84 10.81
C HIS A 45 5.07 -2.34 11.12
N SER A 46 4.83 -1.50 10.11
CA SER A 46 4.77 -0.05 10.25
C SER A 46 3.51 0.41 11.01
N LYS A 47 3.66 1.44 11.85
CA LYS A 47 2.56 2.19 12.48
C LYS A 47 2.73 3.64 12.07
N LEU A 48 2.14 3.97 10.94
CA LEU A 48 2.37 5.20 10.22
C LEU A 48 1.05 5.70 9.64
N MET A 49 0.77 6.98 9.85
CA MET A 49 -0.32 7.70 9.21
C MET A 49 0.24 8.96 8.54
N ILE A 50 -0.14 9.21 7.30
CA ILE A 50 0.16 10.45 6.57
C ILE A 50 -1.19 11.04 6.14
N VAL A 51 -1.42 12.31 6.48
CA VAL A 51 -2.67 13.02 6.20
C VAL A 51 -2.35 14.25 5.34
N ASP A 52 -3.08 14.40 4.24
CA ASP A 52 -3.06 15.55 3.34
C ASP A 52 -1.68 15.97 2.79
N ASP A 53 -0.74 15.03 2.73
CA ASP A 53 0.66 15.34 2.38
C ASP A 53 1.28 16.40 3.32
N ASP A 54 0.81 16.48 4.57
CA ASP A 54 1.18 17.54 5.52
C ASP A 54 1.48 17.11 6.96
N THR A 55 0.67 16.20 7.49
CA THR A 55 0.82 15.70 8.87
C THR A 55 1.21 14.24 8.84
N VAL A 56 2.18 13.86 9.69
CA VAL A 56 2.64 12.49 9.85
C VAL A 56 2.56 12.09 11.32
N ILE A 57 1.97 10.93 11.60
CA ILE A 57 2.06 10.28 12.90
C ILE A 57 2.82 8.98 12.71
N MET A 58 3.86 8.77 13.51
CA MET A 58 4.66 7.54 13.50
C MET A 58 5.04 7.13 14.91
N GLY A 59 5.09 5.82 15.16
CA GLY A 59 5.36 5.30 16.50
C GLY A 59 5.33 3.78 16.59
N SER A 60 5.11 3.28 17.79
CA SER A 60 4.97 1.85 18.09
C SER A 60 3.51 1.37 18.08
N ALA A 61 2.56 2.29 18.26
CA ALA A 61 1.16 2.00 18.56
C ALA A 61 0.36 1.46 17.35
N ASN A 62 -0.13 0.22 17.45
CA ASN A 62 -1.01 -0.38 16.46
C ASN A 62 -2.41 0.26 16.47
N ILE A 63 -3.14 0.18 15.36
CA ILE A 63 -4.57 0.54 15.35
C ILE A 63 -5.37 -0.62 15.97
N ASN A 64 -5.40 -0.69 17.30
CA ASN A 64 -6.21 -1.61 18.08
C ASN A 64 -6.33 -1.13 19.54
N ASP A 65 -7.27 -1.70 20.29
CA ASP A 65 -7.51 -1.34 21.69
C ASP A 65 -6.29 -1.55 22.60
N ARG A 66 -5.43 -2.53 22.27
CA ARG A 66 -4.23 -2.84 23.07
C ARG A 66 -3.24 -1.68 23.09
N SER A 67 -3.06 -1.01 21.96
CA SER A 67 -2.15 0.14 21.82
C SER A 67 -2.85 1.49 22.05
N MET A 68 -4.17 1.59 21.84
CA MET A 68 -4.88 2.89 21.80
C MET A 68 -5.60 3.29 23.10
N LEU A 69 -5.93 2.35 23.99
CA LEU A 69 -6.65 2.68 25.24
C LEU A 69 -5.74 3.27 26.33
N GLY A 70 -4.42 3.05 26.24
CA GLY A 70 -3.42 3.60 27.16
C GLY A 70 -3.34 2.91 28.53
N ASP A 71 -4.25 1.98 28.84
CA ASP A 71 -4.28 1.17 30.08
C ASP A 71 -3.69 -0.24 29.90
N ARG A 72 -3.15 -0.54 28.71
CA ARG A 72 -2.60 -1.83 28.32
C ARG A 72 -1.11 -1.74 28.00
N ASP A 73 -0.74 -1.69 26.72
CA ASP A 73 0.67 -1.59 26.32
C ASP A 73 1.15 -0.14 26.43
N SER A 74 2.38 0.05 26.90
CA SER A 74 3.06 1.35 26.83
C SER A 74 3.52 1.62 25.40
N GLU A 75 3.01 2.68 24.80
CA GLU A 75 3.31 3.07 23.43
C GLU A 75 3.96 4.46 23.36
N ILE A 76 4.73 4.71 22.31
CA ILE A 76 5.27 6.03 22.00
C ILE A 76 4.96 6.38 20.54
N ALA A 77 4.56 7.63 20.32
CA ALA A 77 4.34 8.18 18.98
C ALA A 77 4.77 9.65 18.91
N VAL A 78 5.15 10.07 17.72
CA VAL A 78 5.45 11.47 17.40
C VAL A 78 4.51 11.92 16.29
N MET A 79 3.95 13.12 16.48
CA MET A 79 3.23 13.83 15.44
C MET A 79 4.13 14.92 14.86
N PHE A 80 4.29 14.90 13.54
CA PHE A 80 5.05 15.89 12.79
C PHE A 80 4.10 16.65 11.87
N GLN A 81 4.07 17.98 11.98
CA GLN A 81 3.34 18.86 11.08
C GLN A 81 4.32 19.75 10.33
N ASP A 82 4.28 19.69 9.01
CA ASP A 82 5.21 20.44 8.16
C ASP A 82 4.96 21.96 8.26
N ILE A 83 6.00 22.71 8.62
CA ILE A 83 6.03 24.18 8.51
C ILE A 83 6.51 24.64 7.13
N HIS A 84 7.32 23.82 6.45
CA HIS A 84 7.87 24.16 5.15
C HIS A 84 7.05 23.50 4.05
N LYS A 85 6.32 24.33 3.31
CA LYS A 85 5.39 23.88 2.27
C LYS A 85 5.97 24.06 0.87
N HIS A 86 5.39 23.36 -0.10
CA HIS A 86 5.65 23.52 -1.53
C HIS A 86 4.37 23.28 -2.33
N LYS A 87 4.28 23.87 -3.52
CA LYS A 87 3.15 23.68 -4.43
C LYS A 87 3.14 22.26 -4.98
N VAL A 88 2.00 21.60 -4.86
CA VAL A 88 1.67 20.31 -5.48
C VAL A 88 0.28 20.41 -6.14
N LYS A 89 -0.14 19.35 -6.83
CA LYS A 89 -1.53 19.20 -7.26
C LYS A 89 -2.21 18.12 -6.42
N MET A 90 -3.38 18.44 -5.86
CA MET A 90 -4.25 17.50 -5.18
C MET A 90 -5.61 17.51 -5.90
N ASN A 91 -6.01 16.35 -6.43
CA ASN A 91 -7.19 16.25 -7.30
C ASN A 91 -7.20 17.27 -8.46
N GLY A 92 -6.02 17.51 -9.08
CA GLY A 92 -5.85 18.47 -10.17
C GLY A 92 -5.76 19.95 -9.77
N VAL A 93 -6.11 20.30 -8.52
CA VAL A 93 -6.10 21.67 -7.98
C VAL A 93 -4.75 21.97 -7.31
N GLU A 94 -4.25 23.20 -7.42
CA GLU A 94 -3.05 23.62 -6.68
C GLU A 94 -3.27 23.50 -5.16
N HIS A 95 -2.33 22.87 -4.47
CA HIS A 95 -2.36 22.65 -3.03
C HIS A 95 -0.96 22.85 -2.43
N MET A 96 -0.90 23.33 -1.19
CA MET A 96 0.35 23.54 -0.46
C MET A 96 0.63 22.36 0.46
N ALA A 97 1.47 21.43 0.01
CA ALA A 97 1.85 20.26 0.77
C ALA A 97 3.11 20.47 1.60
N GLY A 98 3.19 19.77 2.73
CA GLY A 98 4.39 19.63 3.53
C GLY A 98 5.54 18.97 2.76
N LYS A 99 6.75 19.51 2.91
CA LYS A 99 7.94 18.93 2.25
C LYS A 99 8.25 17.53 2.79
N PHE A 100 8.23 17.35 4.11
CA PHE A 100 8.54 16.07 4.72
C PHE A 100 7.47 15.02 4.41
N ALA A 101 6.21 15.30 4.76
CA ALA A 101 5.09 14.40 4.59
C ALA A 101 4.89 13.96 3.12
N SER A 102 4.89 14.90 2.18
CA SER A 102 4.77 14.57 0.75
C SER A 102 5.95 13.75 0.24
N SER A 103 7.18 14.06 0.66
CA SER A 103 8.36 13.28 0.26
C SER A 103 8.31 11.84 0.80
N MET A 104 7.86 11.67 2.05
CA MET A 104 7.71 10.38 2.69
C MET A 104 6.66 9.53 1.97
N ARG A 105 5.47 10.09 1.72
CA ARG A 105 4.41 9.40 0.96
C ARG A 105 4.89 9.02 -0.44
N LYS A 106 5.52 9.92 -1.19
CA LYS A 106 6.08 9.63 -2.53
C LYS A 106 7.09 8.50 -2.50
N ASN A 107 7.99 8.49 -1.51
CA ASN A 107 8.98 7.43 -1.35
C ASN A 107 8.34 6.07 -1.05
N LEU A 108 7.32 6.02 -0.17
CA LEU A 108 6.58 4.80 0.14
C LEU A 108 5.81 4.30 -1.07
N PHE A 109 5.13 5.19 -1.80
CA PHE A 109 4.38 4.82 -2.98
C PHE A 109 5.29 4.27 -4.08
N ARG A 110 6.47 4.86 -4.28
CA ARG A 110 7.46 4.33 -5.24
C ARG A 110 7.95 2.94 -4.84
N LYS A 111 8.28 2.72 -3.56
CA LYS A 111 8.78 1.43 -3.08
C LYS A 111 7.71 0.33 -3.16
N CYS A 112 6.48 0.65 -2.82
CA CYS A 112 5.38 -0.31 -2.81
C CYS A 112 4.70 -0.47 -4.18
N ASP A 113 5.21 0.15 -5.25
CA ASP A 113 4.57 0.17 -6.57
C ASP A 113 3.13 0.75 -6.57
N MET A 114 2.81 1.65 -5.64
CA MET A 114 1.51 2.36 -5.54
C MET A 114 1.47 3.61 -6.42
N THR A 115 2.34 3.72 -7.42
CA THR A 115 2.31 4.85 -8.35
C THR A 115 1.16 4.69 -9.33
N ALA A 116 0.64 5.80 -9.87
CA ALA A 116 -0.59 5.88 -10.68
C ALA A 116 -0.61 5.07 -12.00
N ASN A 117 0.33 4.13 -12.20
CA ASN A 117 0.37 3.15 -13.27
C ASN A 117 -0.10 1.77 -12.80
N GLU A 118 -1.25 1.72 -12.13
CA GLU A 118 -1.94 0.48 -11.67
C GLU A 118 -2.06 -0.58 -12.78
N LYS A 119 -2.14 -0.17 -14.06
CA LYS A 119 -2.33 -1.05 -15.21
C LYS A 119 -1.09 -1.89 -15.58
N LEU A 120 0.11 -1.52 -15.13
CA LEU A 120 1.34 -2.24 -15.47
C LEU A 120 1.66 -3.36 -14.46
N SER A 121 1.37 -3.14 -13.16
CA SER A 121 1.65 -4.09 -12.08
C SER A 121 0.82 -5.38 -12.19
N PHE A 122 -0.48 -5.26 -12.49
CA PHE A 122 -1.38 -6.42 -12.65
C PHE A 122 -1.11 -7.27 -13.89
N LYS A 123 -0.76 -6.65 -15.03
CA LYS A 123 -0.37 -7.39 -16.24
C LYS A 123 0.94 -8.15 -16.04
N LYS A 124 1.87 -7.62 -15.23
CA LYS A 124 3.11 -8.31 -14.85
C LYS A 124 2.85 -9.55 -13.99
N GLN A 125 2.00 -9.43 -12.97
CA GLN A 125 1.64 -10.54 -12.08
C GLN A 125 1.00 -11.72 -12.83
N ARG A 126 0.02 -11.44 -13.71
CA ARG A 126 -0.63 -12.50 -14.52
C ARG A 126 0.35 -13.21 -15.46
N LYS A 127 1.30 -12.48 -16.04
CA LYS A 127 2.29 -13.07 -16.96
C LYS A 127 3.30 -13.97 -16.22
N MET A 128 3.71 -13.61 -15.01
CA MET A 128 4.63 -14.46 -14.22
C MET A 128 3.96 -15.74 -13.70
N ILE A 129 2.69 -15.68 -13.29
CA ILE A 129 1.94 -16.85 -12.81
C ILE A 129 1.52 -17.77 -13.97
N GLN A 130 1.21 -17.25 -15.16
CA GLN A 130 0.84 -18.09 -16.30
C GLN A 130 2.02 -18.81 -16.97
N THR A 131 3.25 -18.31 -16.83
CA THR A 131 4.45 -18.94 -17.44
C THR A 131 4.96 -20.14 -16.64
N THR A 132 4.55 -20.29 -15.37
CA THR A 132 4.93 -21.42 -14.49
C THR A 132 4.11 -22.70 -14.70
N ALA A 133 3.09 -22.67 -15.56
CA ALA A 133 2.32 -23.86 -15.91
C ALA A 133 2.94 -24.67 -17.07
N GLY A 134 4.06 -24.24 -17.68
CA GLY A 134 4.54 -24.97 -18.86
C GLY A 134 5.89 -24.65 -19.49
N LEU A 135 6.86 -24.00 -18.83
CA LEU A 135 8.18 -23.82 -19.47
C LEU A 135 9.39 -24.11 -18.58
N ASP A 136 10.31 -24.80 -19.26
CA ASP A 136 11.60 -25.35 -18.90
C ASP A 136 12.63 -24.29 -18.46
N HIS A 137 13.74 -24.77 -17.89
CA HIS A 137 14.87 -24.00 -17.38
C HIS A 137 15.24 -22.74 -18.19
N GLY A 138 14.90 -21.55 -17.67
CA GLY A 138 15.46 -20.29 -18.15
C GLY A 138 14.47 -19.14 -18.26
N THR A 139 14.01 -18.60 -17.13
CA THR A 139 13.45 -17.24 -17.11
C THR A 139 14.41 -16.36 -16.31
N THR A 140 15.21 -15.55 -17.00
CA THR A 140 16.12 -14.60 -16.38
C THR A 140 15.31 -13.50 -15.68
N PHE A 141 15.33 -13.49 -14.35
CA PHE A 141 14.83 -12.37 -13.56
C PHE A 141 15.62 -11.11 -13.87
N ASN A 142 14.93 -10.08 -14.37
CA ASN A 142 15.55 -8.78 -14.54
C ASN A 142 15.73 -8.16 -13.13
N LYS A 143 16.98 -8.08 -12.67
CA LYS A 143 17.36 -7.57 -11.34
C LYS A 143 16.99 -6.09 -11.13
N ASP A 144 16.63 -5.37 -12.20
CA ASP A 144 16.25 -3.97 -12.18
C ASP A 144 14.75 -3.76 -11.90
N GLU A 145 13.95 -4.83 -11.79
CA GLU A 145 12.52 -4.72 -11.51
C GLU A 145 12.21 -4.63 -10.01
N ASN A 146 11.24 -3.79 -9.63
CA ASN A 146 10.77 -3.69 -8.25
C ASN A 146 10.23 -5.07 -7.79
N PRO A 147 10.83 -5.71 -6.77
CA PRO A 147 10.41 -7.05 -6.34
C PRO A 147 9.13 -7.02 -5.49
N TYR A 148 8.63 -5.83 -5.13
CA TYR A 148 7.41 -5.66 -4.35
C TYR A 148 6.19 -5.59 -5.25
N CYS A 149 5.16 -6.33 -4.87
CA CYS A 149 3.86 -6.37 -5.51
C CYS A 149 2.78 -6.04 -4.47
N ILE A 150 1.77 -5.26 -4.89
CA ILE A 150 0.58 -4.99 -4.09
C ILE A 150 -0.42 -6.11 -4.35
N GLU A 151 -0.98 -6.67 -3.29
CA GLU A 151 -2.18 -7.50 -3.38
C GLU A 151 -3.38 -6.68 -2.93
N THR A 152 -4.40 -6.55 -3.78
CA THR A 152 -5.67 -5.95 -3.38
C THR A 152 -6.71 -7.04 -3.18
N HIS A 153 -7.75 -6.75 -2.40
CA HIS A 153 -8.87 -7.70 -2.24
C HIS A 153 -9.64 -8.00 -3.54
N ARG A 154 -9.39 -7.26 -4.63
CA ARG A 154 -9.99 -7.52 -5.94
C ARG A 154 -9.29 -8.65 -6.73
N ASP A 155 -8.13 -9.10 -6.26
CA ASP A 155 -7.25 -10.06 -6.96
C ASP A 155 -7.42 -11.52 -6.50
N ARG A 156 -8.36 -11.79 -5.60
CA ARG A 156 -8.74 -13.14 -5.16
C ARG A 156 -10.07 -13.60 -5.75
#